data_AF-A0A960PCW0-F1
#
_entry.id   AF-A0A960PCW0-F1
#
_cell.length_a   1.000
_cell.length_b   1.000
_cell.length_c   1.000
_cell.angle_alpha   90.00
_cell.angle_beta   90.00
_cell.angle_gamma   90.00
#
_symmetry.space_group_name_H-M   'P 1'
#
loop_
_entity.id
_entity.type
_entity.pdbx_description
1 polymer ?
#
loop_
_entity_poly.entity_id
_entity_poly.type
_entity_poly.pdbx_seq_one_letter_code
_entity_poly.pdbx_strand_id
1 'polypeptide(L)'
;MSNLFSRWLERSSQGFTRRSLFHRGGVAALLGAAGGAATPAEAALEVGPSMYESIGVRPVINAKGTFTIISGSQSLPEVKQAMMEASKHYVHIDELMDAVGKRIAEITGAESAMVTCGCAAALTHSTSACIAGGDPEKMQRLPDLTGLKNEVIAPRYSRNVYDHAVRMLGVKMVTVRDLDEMADRMGPQTAMVMVLATPEDSGPFGLEPIAKLAHSRGIPVIVDAAAEDLTIPNVHLKRGADLVAYSGGKALRGPQSAGLLLGRKDLIRAAWTNSAPHHAFGRSIKVAKEDIMGMLAAVEMWVKRDHEAEWKMWESWLDEISTSVKRIDGVTTAVSEPRGLSNRSPRLDIKWDPKKLGVTGEEMDKLMWNGNPRIILGGGRGDWRSGGESTVTVMPWMMMPGDSKAIAAALYKTLSSPPKVDRSAPAAPSVQTGGAWEVEIDYTLSPAQHKFFLEQSGADIQGRHEGDRTGGDIRGWVEGDRVTLTSRHPWEGTSFGFKFTGMVKGDTMEGDVDLGEYFNAKWRAQRHQYGRPGRPARPQKNV
;
A
#
# COMPACT_ATOMS: atom_id res chain seq x y z
N MET A 1 53.74 -2.76 47.75
CA MET A 1 53.39 -3.17 49.13
C MET A 1 52.21 -2.32 49.58
N SER A 2 51.16 -2.94 50.15
CA SER A 2 49.99 -2.35 50.84
C SER A 2 49.36 -1.10 50.18
N ASN A 3 48.19 -1.16 49.57
CA ASN A 3 46.89 -1.22 50.23
C ASN A 3 45.88 -1.02 49.12
N LEU A 4 44.84 -1.85 48.99
CA LEU A 4 43.53 -1.48 48.40
C LEU A 4 42.53 -2.66 48.47
N PHE A 5 42.70 -3.57 49.44
CA PHE A 5 41.78 -4.69 49.70
C PHE A 5 40.52 -4.26 50.50
N SER A 6 40.27 -2.95 50.63
CA SER A 6 39.19 -2.37 51.44
C SER A 6 38.18 -1.54 50.65
N ARG A 7 38.09 -1.69 49.31
CA ARG A 7 37.07 -1.01 48.48
C ARG A 7 36.18 -1.96 47.66
N TRP A 8 36.09 -3.22 48.06
CA TRP A 8 35.28 -4.23 47.36
C TRP A 8 33.90 -4.51 48.00
N LEU A 9 33.42 -3.66 48.90
CA LEU A 9 32.08 -3.79 49.50
C LEU A 9 31.38 -2.43 49.56
N GLU A 10 30.91 -1.96 48.40
CA GLU A 10 29.71 -1.12 48.29
C GLU A 10 29.17 -1.17 46.85
N ARG A 11 28.09 -1.97 46.71
CA ARG A 11 26.89 -1.80 45.86
C ARG A 11 26.90 -0.58 44.91
N SER A 12 26.37 -0.61 43.69
CA SER A 12 25.54 -1.54 42.92
C SER A 12 25.16 -0.82 41.61
N SER A 13 24.77 -1.58 40.60
CA SER A 13 23.95 -1.20 39.42
C SER A 13 24.63 -0.53 38.22
N GLN A 14 24.13 -0.93 37.04
CA GLN A 14 24.40 -0.44 35.66
C GLN A 14 25.66 -1.01 34.98
N GLY A 15 25.64 -1.58 33.77
CA GLY A 15 24.59 -1.91 32.80
C GLY A 15 25.28 -2.73 31.67
N PHE A 16 24.62 -3.76 31.14
CA PHE A 16 25.18 -4.54 30.04
C PHE A 16 25.09 -3.74 28.74
N THR A 17 26.23 -3.45 28.11
CA THR A 17 26.29 -2.81 26.79
C THR A 17 26.46 -3.86 25.68
N ARG A 18 25.77 -3.63 24.55
CA ARG A 18 25.69 -4.48 23.34
C ARG A 18 27.04 -4.87 22.69
N ARG A 19 28.17 -4.40 23.21
CA ARG A 19 29.51 -4.62 22.66
C ARG A 19 30.28 -5.78 23.31
N SER A 20 29.72 -6.45 24.32
CA SER A 20 30.38 -7.56 25.03
C SER A 20 29.92 -8.98 24.61
N LEU A 21 28.94 -9.10 23.73
CA LEU A 21 28.39 -10.38 23.27
C LEU A 21 29.09 -11.00 22.05
N PHE A 22 30.07 -10.32 21.44
CA PHE A 22 30.73 -10.78 20.21
C PHE A 22 32.13 -11.39 20.39
N HIS A 23 32.62 -11.60 21.62
CA HIS A 23 34.01 -12.05 21.84
C HIS A 23 34.21 -13.43 22.47
N ARG A 24 33.16 -14.23 22.68
CA ARG A 24 33.34 -15.61 23.19
C ARG A 24 32.34 -16.59 22.59
N GLY A 25 32.71 -17.15 21.45
CA GLY A 25 31.98 -18.23 20.78
C GLY A 25 32.77 -18.79 19.59
N GLY A 26 34.09 -18.87 19.71
CA GLY A 26 34.95 -19.56 18.76
C GLY A 26 35.42 -20.88 19.37
N VAL A 27 35.53 -21.90 18.50
CA VAL A 27 35.99 -23.29 18.75
C VAL A 27 34.87 -24.31 18.99
N ALA A 28 34.22 -24.74 17.90
CA ALA A 28 33.86 -26.14 17.64
C ALA A 28 33.26 -26.32 16.23
N ALA A 29 34.11 -26.35 15.19
CA ALA A 29 33.79 -26.96 13.89
C ALA A 29 35.07 -27.09 13.04
N LEU A 30 35.92 -28.06 13.40
CA LEU A 30 37.00 -28.53 12.53
C LEU A 30 36.61 -29.92 12.03
N LEU A 31 36.29 -29.98 10.73
CA LEU A 31 36.52 -31.07 9.75
C LEU A 31 35.33 -31.22 8.80
N GLY A 32 35.50 -30.76 7.55
CA GLY A 32 34.48 -30.94 6.49
C GLY A 32 34.70 -30.12 5.22
N ALA A 33 35.85 -30.37 4.56
CA ALA A 33 36.18 -30.20 3.14
C ALA A 33 35.44 -29.18 2.23
N ALA A 34 36.26 -28.29 1.66
CA ALA A 34 36.29 -27.87 0.25
C ALA A 34 35.01 -27.32 -0.39
N GLY A 35 34.92 -25.98 -0.40
CA GLY A 35 33.94 -25.24 -1.19
C GLY A 35 33.61 -23.87 -0.59
N GLY A 36 34.61 -23.15 -0.07
CA GLY A 36 34.41 -21.78 0.40
C GLY A 36 34.18 -20.86 -0.80
N ALA A 37 32.93 -20.73 -1.23
CA ALA A 37 32.51 -19.49 -1.87
C ALA A 37 32.84 -18.40 -0.85
N ALA A 38 33.80 -17.54 -1.18
CA ALA A 38 34.00 -16.31 -0.44
C ALA A 38 32.61 -15.67 -0.31
N THR A 39 32.16 -15.43 0.92
CA THR A 39 31.07 -14.48 1.17
C THR A 39 31.40 -13.26 0.32
N PRO A 40 30.57 -12.90 -0.68
CA PRO A 40 30.85 -11.73 -1.48
C PRO A 40 31.06 -10.58 -0.52
N ALA A 41 32.20 -9.90 -0.62
CA ALA A 41 32.37 -8.62 0.03
C ALA A 41 31.12 -7.79 -0.32
N GLU A 42 30.47 -7.19 0.68
CA GLU A 42 29.31 -6.32 0.47
C GLU A 42 29.67 -5.31 -0.62
N ALA A 43 29.08 -5.49 -1.81
CA ALA A 43 29.44 -4.68 -2.96
C ALA A 43 29.09 -3.22 -2.64
N ALA A 44 30.07 -2.34 -2.80
CA ALA A 44 29.88 -0.91 -2.59
C ALA A 44 28.85 -0.37 -3.60
N LEU A 45 28.12 0.66 -3.22
CA LEU A 45 27.19 1.35 -4.11
C LEU A 45 27.94 1.88 -5.35
N GLU A 46 27.56 1.42 -6.53
CA GLU A 46 28.05 1.94 -7.80
C GLU A 46 27.05 2.99 -8.34
N VAL A 47 27.40 4.27 -8.26
CA VAL A 47 26.54 5.33 -8.82
C VAL A 47 26.65 5.31 -10.35
N GLY A 48 25.73 4.62 -10.99
CA GLY A 48 25.68 4.44 -12.45
C GLY A 48 24.51 3.55 -12.89
N PRO A 49 24.49 3.08 -14.16
CA PRO A 49 23.41 2.25 -14.69
C PRO A 49 23.15 0.95 -13.91
N SER A 50 24.16 0.41 -13.24
CA SER A 50 24.11 -0.81 -12.42
C SER A 50 23.82 -0.55 -10.93
N MET A 51 23.38 0.65 -10.54
CA MET A 51 23.31 1.05 -9.13
C MET A 51 22.45 0.10 -8.28
N TYR A 52 21.32 -0.38 -8.80
CA TYR A 52 20.46 -1.29 -8.06
C TYR A 52 21.10 -2.67 -7.97
N GLU A 53 21.67 -3.17 -9.06
CA GLU A 53 22.33 -4.46 -9.13
C GLU A 53 23.56 -4.52 -8.21
N SER A 54 24.30 -3.40 -8.09
CA SER A 54 25.46 -3.29 -7.21
C SER A 54 25.13 -3.57 -5.73
N ILE A 55 23.87 -3.39 -5.33
CA ILE A 55 23.36 -3.69 -3.99
C ILE A 55 22.39 -4.89 -3.97
N GLY A 56 22.40 -5.71 -5.02
CA GLY A 56 21.59 -6.94 -5.12
C GLY A 56 20.11 -6.72 -5.48
N VAL A 57 19.72 -5.51 -5.89
CA VAL A 57 18.36 -5.20 -6.33
C VAL A 57 18.26 -5.32 -7.84
N ARG A 58 17.32 -6.13 -8.33
CA ARG A 58 17.05 -6.26 -9.77
C ARG A 58 16.02 -5.21 -10.21
N PRO A 59 16.31 -4.38 -11.23
CA PRO A 59 15.32 -3.52 -11.86
C PRO A 59 14.12 -4.30 -12.40
N VAL A 60 12.98 -3.62 -12.54
CA VAL A 60 11.71 -4.18 -13.00
C VAL A 60 11.13 -3.34 -14.14
N ILE A 61 10.60 -4.01 -15.17
CA ILE A 61 9.73 -3.41 -16.17
C ILE A 61 8.33 -3.29 -15.56
N ASN A 62 7.83 -2.05 -15.43
CA ASN A 62 6.56 -1.75 -14.78
C ASN A 62 5.41 -1.67 -15.79
N ALA A 63 4.70 -2.78 -15.95
CA ALA A 63 3.43 -2.86 -16.69
C ALA A 63 2.21 -2.93 -15.74
N LYS A 64 2.37 -2.50 -14.49
CA LYS A 64 1.34 -2.54 -13.45
C LYS A 64 0.69 -1.19 -13.17
N GLY A 65 1.48 -0.12 -13.17
CA GLY A 65 1.02 1.22 -12.80
C GLY A 65 1.78 1.78 -11.60
N THR A 66 1.17 2.74 -10.89
CA THR A 66 1.87 3.63 -9.95
C THR A 66 1.92 3.09 -8.51
N PHE A 67 2.13 1.78 -8.34
CA PHE A 67 2.15 1.13 -7.03
C PHE A 67 3.44 1.45 -6.26
N THR A 68 3.31 1.76 -4.96
CA THR A 68 4.43 2.16 -4.10
C THR A 68 5.48 1.05 -3.95
N ILE A 69 5.06 -0.21 -3.87
CA ILE A 69 5.95 -1.38 -3.76
C ILE A 69 6.94 -1.52 -4.94
N ILE A 70 6.67 -0.83 -6.06
CA ILE A 70 7.51 -0.78 -7.27
C ILE A 70 7.86 0.66 -7.64
N SER A 71 8.00 1.54 -6.63
CA SER A 71 8.46 2.92 -6.74
C SER A 71 7.58 3.88 -7.55
N GLY A 72 6.31 3.54 -7.81
CA GLY A 72 5.38 4.39 -8.56
C GLY A 72 5.88 4.77 -9.95
N SER A 73 5.94 6.07 -10.23
CA SER A 73 6.35 6.58 -11.55
C SER A 73 7.84 6.89 -11.66
N GLN A 74 8.42 6.70 -12.85
CA GLN A 74 9.68 7.34 -13.19
C GLN A 74 9.45 8.83 -13.46
N SER A 75 10.13 9.67 -12.69
CA SER A 75 10.06 11.12 -12.83
C SER A 75 10.57 11.59 -14.20
N LEU A 76 10.00 12.70 -14.68
CA LEU A 76 10.38 13.32 -15.95
C LEU A 76 11.85 13.79 -15.94
N PRO A 77 12.54 13.87 -17.09
CA PRO A 77 13.89 14.41 -17.18
C PRO A 77 14.04 15.80 -16.54
N GLU A 78 13.07 16.69 -16.75
CA GLU A 78 13.04 18.05 -16.20
C GLU A 78 12.89 18.03 -14.68
N VAL A 79 12.12 17.09 -14.14
CA VAL A 79 11.96 16.90 -12.69
C VAL A 79 13.29 16.45 -12.07
N LYS A 80 13.96 15.47 -12.67
CA LYS A 80 15.28 14.98 -12.22
C LYS A 80 16.30 16.12 -12.24
N GLN A 81 16.31 16.91 -13.30
CA GLN A 81 17.21 18.05 -13.43
C GLN A 81 16.91 19.14 -12.38
N ALA A 82 15.63 19.46 -12.14
CA ALA A 82 15.24 20.43 -11.12
C ALA A 82 15.66 19.98 -9.71
N MET A 83 15.48 18.70 -9.37
CA MET A 83 15.95 18.14 -8.11
C MET A 83 17.47 18.22 -7.97
N MET A 84 18.21 17.89 -9.04
CA MET A 84 19.67 17.96 -9.08
C MET A 84 20.17 19.39 -8.86
N GLU A 85 19.61 20.39 -9.54
CA GLU A 85 20.02 21.79 -9.35
C GLU A 85 19.62 22.32 -7.96
N ALA A 86 18.42 21.99 -7.47
CA ALA A 86 17.99 22.38 -6.13
C ALA A 86 18.93 21.86 -5.03
N SER A 87 19.51 20.68 -5.22
CA SER A 87 20.44 20.08 -4.25
C SER A 87 21.70 20.93 -4.01
N LYS A 88 22.08 21.79 -4.96
CA LYS A 88 23.33 22.57 -4.93
C LYS A 88 23.26 23.90 -4.17
N HIS A 89 22.09 24.33 -3.71
CA HIS A 89 21.90 25.66 -3.11
C HIS A 89 21.17 25.63 -1.76
N TYR A 90 21.54 26.49 -0.81
CA TYR A 90 20.76 26.74 0.40
C TYR A 90 19.74 27.86 0.14
N VAL A 91 18.52 27.70 0.66
CA VAL A 91 17.42 28.69 0.55
C VAL A 91 16.61 28.72 1.84
N HIS A 92 15.90 29.82 2.09
CA HIS A 92 14.91 29.87 3.15
C HIS A 92 13.64 29.12 2.73
N ILE A 93 13.17 28.18 3.55
CA ILE A 93 12.11 27.25 3.14
C ILE A 93 10.74 27.94 3.03
N ASP A 94 10.46 28.95 3.86
CA ASP A 94 9.22 29.72 3.73
C ASP A 94 9.19 30.55 2.43
N GLU A 95 10.31 31.18 2.06
CA GLU A 95 10.41 31.94 0.79
C GLU A 95 10.24 31.00 -0.41
N LEU A 96 10.86 29.82 -0.34
CA LEU A 96 10.72 28.78 -1.35
C LEU A 96 9.27 28.33 -1.49
N MET A 97 8.60 27.97 -0.38
CA MET A 97 7.23 27.48 -0.43
C MET A 97 6.24 28.56 -0.88
N ASP A 98 6.41 29.81 -0.43
CA ASP A 98 5.57 30.93 -0.88
C ASP A 98 5.71 31.15 -2.40
N ALA A 99 6.95 31.14 -2.94
CA ALA A 99 7.19 31.31 -4.37
C ALA A 99 6.65 30.15 -5.21
N VAL A 100 6.91 28.91 -4.78
CA VAL A 100 6.44 27.69 -5.46
C VAL A 100 4.92 27.58 -5.40
N GLY A 101 4.33 27.83 -4.23
CA GLY A 101 2.89 27.81 -4.02
C GLY A 101 2.18 28.83 -4.89
N LYS A 102 2.71 30.06 -4.99
CA LYS A 102 2.19 31.09 -5.90
C LYS A 102 2.22 30.60 -7.36
N ARG A 103 3.34 30.06 -7.83
CA ARG A 103 3.47 29.61 -9.22
C ARG A 103 2.53 28.45 -9.55
N ILE A 104 2.37 27.50 -8.65
CA ILE A 104 1.45 26.38 -8.84
C ILE A 104 -0.01 26.86 -8.80
N ALA A 105 -0.36 27.80 -7.93
CA ALA A 105 -1.68 28.41 -7.90
C ALA A 105 -2.02 29.12 -9.22
N GLU A 106 -1.08 29.88 -9.79
CA GLU A 106 -1.22 30.52 -11.12
C GLU A 106 -1.53 29.50 -12.23
N ILE A 107 -0.85 28.35 -12.24
CA ILE A 107 -1.05 27.31 -13.27
C ILE A 107 -2.39 26.59 -13.08
N THR A 108 -2.73 26.25 -11.84
CA THR A 108 -3.88 25.38 -11.52
C THR A 108 -5.21 26.13 -11.42
N GLY A 109 -5.16 27.45 -11.22
CA GLY A 109 -6.31 28.29 -10.91
C GLY A 109 -6.81 28.16 -9.47
N ALA A 110 -6.03 27.53 -8.58
CA ALA A 110 -6.31 27.51 -7.14
C ALA A 110 -5.99 28.87 -6.50
N GLU A 111 -6.59 29.17 -5.34
CA GLU A 111 -6.26 30.41 -4.60
C GLU A 111 -4.84 30.36 -4.01
N SER A 112 -4.43 29.17 -3.55
CA SER A 112 -3.09 28.90 -3.04
C SER A 112 -2.74 27.42 -3.22
N ALA A 113 -1.45 27.10 -3.07
CA ALA A 113 -0.93 25.75 -3.18
C ALA A 113 0.27 25.56 -2.25
N MET A 114 0.52 24.32 -1.85
CA MET A 114 1.77 23.91 -1.20
C MET A 114 2.19 22.51 -1.64
N VAL A 115 3.50 22.26 -1.63
CA VAL A 115 4.07 20.93 -1.85
C VAL A 115 4.24 20.22 -0.51
N THR A 116 4.00 18.91 -0.48
CA THR A 116 3.99 18.06 0.73
C THR A 116 4.80 16.79 0.50
N CYS A 117 5.15 16.05 1.56
CA CYS A 117 5.83 14.75 1.41
C CYS A 117 4.82 13.62 1.13
N GLY A 118 4.21 13.67 -0.05
CA GLY A 118 3.22 12.71 -0.50
C GLY A 118 1.79 13.16 -0.22
N CYS A 119 0.83 12.56 -0.93
CA CYS A 119 -0.59 12.90 -0.78
C CYS A 119 -1.11 12.63 0.65
N ALA A 120 -0.61 11.59 1.31
CA ALA A 120 -0.93 11.32 2.71
C ALA A 120 -0.54 12.50 3.63
N ALA A 121 0.64 13.10 3.43
CA ALA A 121 1.05 14.28 4.17
C ALA A 121 0.15 15.50 3.87
N ALA A 122 -0.31 15.65 2.64
CA ALA A 122 -1.32 16.66 2.31
C ALA A 122 -2.61 16.46 3.14
N LEU A 123 -3.14 15.24 3.22
CA LEU A 123 -4.32 14.94 4.05
C LEU A 123 -4.06 15.26 5.53
N THR A 124 -2.89 14.90 6.07
CA THR A 124 -2.50 15.23 7.45
C THR A 124 -2.40 16.74 7.67
N HIS A 125 -1.73 17.48 6.78
CA HIS A 125 -1.60 18.93 6.90
C HIS A 125 -2.97 19.64 6.83
N SER A 126 -3.84 19.23 5.91
CA SER A 126 -5.21 19.73 5.82
C SER A 126 -6.01 19.44 7.08
N THR A 127 -5.90 18.23 7.62
CA THR A 127 -6.57 17.85 8.87
C THR A 127 -6.07 18.72 10.04
N SER A 128 -4.75 18.90 10.17
CA SER A 128 -4.16 19.75 11.22
C SER A 128 -4.61 21.21 11.11
N ALA A 129 -4.72 21.75 9.89
CA ALA A 129 -5.24 23.08 9.63
C ALA A 129 -6.70 23.22 10.07
N CYS A 130 -7.54 22.20 9.81
CA CYS A 130 -8.95 22.22 10.18
C CYS A 130 -9.20 22.05 11.69
N ILE A 131 -8.25 21.46 12.42
CA ILE A 131 -8.32 21.29 13.88
C ILE A 131 -7.74 22.50 14.62
N ALA A 132 -6.50 22.86 14.30
CA ALA A 132 -5.70 23.81 15.07
C ALA A 132 -5.58 25.19 14.40
N GLY A 133 -5.88 25.31 13.10
CA GLY A 133 -5.63 26.52 12.34
C GLY A 133 -4.15 26.92 12.41
N GLY A 134 -3.87 28.20 12.58
CA GLY A 134 -2.53 28.73 12.84
C GLY A 134 -2.26 29.08 14.31
N ASP A 135 -3.00 28.49 15.26
CA ASP A 135 -2.89 28.74 16.70
C ASP A 135 -1.79 27.86 17.33
N PRO A 136 -0.63 28.41 17.72
CA PRO A 136 0.50 27.60 18.18
C PRO A 136 0.17 26.75 19.41
N GLU A 137 -0.70 27.20 20.30
CA GLU A 137 -1.08 26.43 21.50
C GLU A 137 -1.84 25.17 21.10
N LYS A 138 -2.78 25.27 20.16
CA LYS A 138 -3.50 24.11 19.63
C LYS A 138 -2.58 23.19 18.83
N MET A 139 -1.68 23.77 18.04
CA MET A 139 -0.73 23.01 17.22
C MET A 139 0.20 22.14 18.05
N GLN A 140 0.71 22.65 19.19
CA GLN A 140 1.58 21.88 20.09
C GLN A 140 0.88 20.72 20.79
N ARG A 141 -0.46 20.77 20.88
CA ARG A 141 -1.24 19.73 21.56
C ARG A 141 -1.49 18.51 20.69
N LEU A 142 -1.44 18.65 19.36
CA LEU A 142 -1.67 17.54 18.45
C LEU A 142 -0.71 16.36 18.77
N PRO A 143 -1.20 15.12 18.90
CA PRO A 143 -2.56 14.65 18.57
C PRO A 143 -3.56 14.58 19.75
N ASP A 144 -3.29 15.19 20.90
CA ASP A 144 -4.31 15.33 21.96
C ASP A 144 -5.36 16.38 21.56
N LEU A 145 -6.56 15.88 21.24
CA LEU A 145 -7.68 16.68 20.78
C LEU A 145 -8.66 17.07 21.89
N THR A 146 -8.29 16.96 23.16
CA THR A 146 -9.17 17.32 24.28
C THR A 146 -9.66 18.78 24.15
N GLY A 147 -10.96 18.99 24.05
CA GLY A 147 -11.53 20.34 23.85
C GLY A 147 -11.26 20.97 22.47
N LEU A 148 -10.75 20.20 21.51
CA LEU A 148 -10.64 20.57 20.10
C LEU A 148 -11.65 19.77 19.27
N LYS A 149 -11.84 20.18 18.01
CA LYS A 149 -12.58 19.38 17.03
C LYS A 149 -11.84 18.06 16.80
N ASN A 150 -12.58 16.95 16.79
CA ASN A 150 -12.01 15.61 16.80
C ASN A 150 -12.71 14.61 15.88
N GLU A 151 -13.59 15.07 14.99
CA GLU A 151 -14.29 14.22 14.03
C GLU A 151 -14.01 14.63 12.58
N VAL A 152 -13.76 13.64 11.72
CA VAL A 152 -13.72 13.81 10.26
C VAL A 152 -14.83 12.95 9.66
N ILE A 153 -15.74 13.58 8.94
CA ILE A 153 -16.89 12.90 8.32
C ILE A 153 -16.46 12.43 6.92
N ALA A 154 -16.81 11.20 6.55
CA ALA A 154 -16.52 10.66 5.22
C ALA A 154 -17.66 9.76 4.71
N PRO A 155 -18.07 9.88 3.43
CA PRO A 155 -18.90 8.88 2.78
C PRO A 155 -18.29 7.48 2.87
N ARG A 156 -19.12 6.44 2.92
CA ARG A 156 -18.63 5.05 2.96
C ARG A 156 -17.69 4.72 1.79
N TYR A 157 -18.01 5.18 0.58
CA TYR A 157 -17.18 4.97 -0.61
C TYR A 157 -15.83 5.71 -0.55
N SER A 158 -15.69 6.68 0.36
CA SER A 158 -14.46 7.44 0.55
C SER A 158 -13.50 6.82 1.55
N ARG A 159 -13.91 5.80 2.30
CA ARG A 159 -13.07 5.13 3.30
C ARG A 159 -12.04 4.22 2.63
N ASN A 160 -10.77 4.37 2.97
CA ASN A 160 -9.69 3.53 2.46
C ASN A 160 -8.50 3.43 3.46
N VAL A 161 -7.41 2.75 3.07
CA VAL A 161 -6.19 2.61 3.91
C VAL A 161 -5.58 3.93 4.37
N TYR A 162 -5.76 5.02 3.61
CA TYR A 162 -5.19 6.33 3.88
C TYR A 162 -5.97 7.12 4.94
N ASP A 163 -7.07 6.57 5.47
CA ASP A 163 -7.69 7.05 6.71
C ASP A 163 -6.65 7.20 7.83
N HIS A 164 -5.58 6.40 7.82
CA HIS A 164 -4.46 6.53 8.77
C HIS A 164 -3.80 7.91 8.75
N ALA A 165 -3.66 8.54 7.58
CA ALA A 165 -3.05 9.86 7.43
C ALA A 165 -3.84 10.96 8.14
N VAL A 166 -5.14 10.76 8.27
CA VAL A 166 -6.06 11.66 8.97
C VAL A 166 -6.13 11.29 10.46
N ARG A 167 -6.33 10.01 10.78
CA ARG A 167 -6.43 9.49 12.16
C ARG A 167 -5.19 9.68 13.00
N MET A 168 -4.00 9.79 12.40
CA MET A 168 -2.76 9.99 13.16
C MET A 168 -2.74 11.29 13.99
N LEU A 169 -3.65 12.24 13.69
CA LEU A 169 -3.87 13.45 14.47
C LEU A 169 -4.83 13.26 15.67
N GLY A 170 -5.30 12.04 15.92
CA GLY A 170 -6.20 11.72 17.04
C GLY A 170 -7.69 11.83 16.71
N VAL A 171 -8.05 12.14 15.46
CA VAL A 171 -9.46 12.27 15.05
C VAL A 171 -10.15 10.92 14.92
N LYS A 172 -11.46 10.91 15.17
CA LYS A 172 -12.37 9.82 14.87
C LYS A 172 -12.92 10.00 13.46
N MET A 173 -12.83 8.94 12.66
CA MET A 173 -13.46 8.91 11.35
C MET A 173 -14.93 8.51 11.45
N VAL A 174 -15.83 9.41 11.08
CA VAL A 174 -17.28 9.21 11.10
C VAL A 174 -17.78 8.85 9.70
N THR A 175 -18.16 7.59 9.49
CA THR A 175 -18.71 7.11 8.21
C THR A 175 -20.20 7.41 8.11
N VAL A 176 -20.63 7.90 6.94
CA VAL A 176 -22.03 8.21 6.62
C VAL A 176 -22.45 7.55 5.30
N ARG A 177 -23.75 7.23 5.15
CA ARG A 177 -24.28 6.52 3.96
C ARG A 177 -24.96 7.43 2.95
N ASP A 178 -25.46 8.58 3.38
CA ASP A 178 -26.23 9.54 2.58
C ASP A 178 -26.15 10.95 3.21
N LEU A 179 -26.77 11.94 2.56
CA LEU A 179 -26.77 13.34 3.02
C LEU A 179 -27.56 13.56 4.31
N ASP A 180 -28.61 12.78 4.55
CA ASP A 180 -29.44 12.93 5.76
C ASP A 180 -28.64 12.47 6.98
N GLU A 181 -28.03 11.29 6.90
CA GLU A 181 -27.11 10.81 7.95
C GLU A 181 -25.92 11.76 8.11
N MET A 182 -25.41 12.34 7.02
CA MET A 182 -24.36 13.35 7.10
C MET A 182 -24.81 14.60 7.86
N ALA A 183 -26.01 15.10 7.59
CA ALA A 183 -26.59 16.24 8.29
C ALA A 183 -26.80 15.93 9.78
N ASP A 184 -27.18 14.72 10.15
CA ASP A 184 -27.37 14.33 11.55
C ASP A 184 -26.05 14.20 12.31
N ARG A 185 -24.99 13.77 11.64
CA ARG A 185 -23.70 13.44 12.27
C ARG A 185 -22.70 14.58 12.29
N MET A 186 -22.87 15.59 11.45
CA MET A 186 -22.05 16.80 11.52
C MET A 186 -22.43 17.67 12.72
N GLY A 187 -21.44 18.17 13.45
CA GLY A 187 -21.68 19.03 14.61
C GLY A 187 -20.45 19.84 15.02
N PRO A 188 -20.47 20.45 16.23
CA PRO A 188 -19.37 21.28 16.72
C PRO A 188 -18.01 20.59 16.75
N GLN A 189 -18.00 19.25 16.90
CA GLN A 189 -16.79 18.43 16.92
C GLN A 189 -16.22 18.12 15.52
N THR A 190 -16.95 18.42 14.45
CA THR A 190 -16.53 18.13 13.09
C THR A 190 -15.47 19.13 12.61
N ALA A 191 -14.26 18.63 12.38
CA ALA A 191 -13.13 19.38 11.85
C ALA A 191 -13.28 19.63 10.34
N MET A 192 -13.58 18.58 9.57
CA MET A 192 -13.70 18.64 8.12
C MET A 192 -14.51 17.46 7.58
N VAL A 193 -14.85 17.53 6.28
CA VAL A 193 -15.37 16.42 5.49
C VAL A 193 -14.29 15.95 4.52
N MET A 194 -14.09 14.63 4.42
CA MET A 194 -13.16 14.02 3.47
C MET A 194 -13.92 13.22 2.41
N VAL A 195 -13.65 13.51 1.14
CA VAL A 195 -14.19 12.81 -0.02
C VAL A 195 -13.05 12.21 -0.82
N LEU A 196 -13.14 10.94 -1.19
CA LEU A 196 -12.21 10.31 -2.13
C LEU A 196 -12.72 10.56 -3.55
N ALA A 197 -11.86 11.09 -4.41
CA ALA A 197 -12.18 11.23 -5.82
C ALA A 197 -12.30 9.84 -6.45
N THR A 198 -13.52 9.47 -6.83
CA THR A 198 -13.88 8.19 -7.45
C THR A 198 -15.12 8.43 -8.31
N PRO A 199 -15.50 7.50 -9.22
CA PRO A 199 -16.78 7.61 -9.93
C PRO A 199 -18.01 7.72 -9.01
N GLU A 200 -17.92 7.24 -7.77
CA GLU A 200 -19.00 7.30 -6.77
C GLU A 200 -19.17 8.70 -6.14
N ASP A 201 -18.22 9.63 -6.37
CA ASP A 201 -18.27 10.99 -5.84
C ASP A 201 -19.27 11.92 -6.59
N SER A 202 -20.18 11.34 -7.37
CA SER A 202 -21.12 12.04 -8.24
C SER A 202 -22.59 11.79 -7.83
N GLY A 203 -23.52 12.57 -8.41
CA GLY A 203 -24.95 12.39 -8.15
C GLY A 203 -25.43 12.91 -6.78
N PRO A 204 -26.56 12.40 -6.25
CA PRO A 204 -27.22 12.94 -5.06
C PRO A 204 -26.38 12.92 -3.78
N PHE A 205 -25.40 12.02 -3.69
CA PHE A 205 -24.44 11.96 -2.57
C PHE A 205 -22.99 12.13 -3.06
N GLY A 206 -22.82 12.97 -4.08
CA GLY A 206 -21.53 13.38 -4.61
C GLY A 206 -20.96 14.64 -3.97
N LEU A 207 -19.78 15.04 -4.44
CA LEU A 207 -19.01 16.17 -3.91
C LEU A 207 -19.81 17.48 -3.84
N GLU A 208 -20.56 17.85 -4.88
CA GLU A 208 -21.26 19.14 -4.94
C GLU A 208 -22.38 19.26 -3.86
N PRO A 209 -23.31 18.28 -3.72
CA PRO A 209 -24.25 18.29 -2.60
C PRO A 209 -23.58 18.23 -1.22
N ILE A 210 -22.51 17.42 -1.08
CA ILE A 210 -21.74 17.29 0.17
C ILE A 210 -21.12 18.64 0.56
N ALA A 211 -20.45 19.31 -0.38
CA ALA A 211 -19.83 20.61 -0.17
C ALA A 211 -20.87 21.66 0.23
N LYS A 212 -22.00 21.73 -0.49
CA LYS A 212 -23.10 22.64 -0.15
C LYS A 212 -23.59 22.43 1.29
N LEU A 213 -23.77 21.18 1.70
CA LEU A 213 -24.23 20.84 3.06
C LEU A 213 -23.16 21.20 4.11
N ALA A 214 -21.89 20.86 3.88
CA ALA A 214 -20.79 21.17 4.78
C ALA A 214 -20.59 22.69 4.96
N HIS A 215 -20.64 23.44 3.86
CA HIS A 215 -20.51 24.90 3.85
C HIS A 215 -21.65 25.59 4.59
N SER A 216 -22.88 25.06 4.54
CA SER A 216 -24.01 25.58 5.34
C SER A 216 -23.75 25.56 6.86
N ARG A 217 -22.73 24.80 7.30
CA ARG A 217 -22.28 24.68 8.70
C ARG A 217 -20.87 25.21 8.94
N GLY A 218 -20.24 25.85 7.93
CA GLY A 218 -18.87 26.35 8.04
C GLY A 218 -17.81 25.25 8.19
N ILE A 219 -18.07 24.04 7.68
CA ILE A 219 -17.15 22.90 7.74
C ILE A 219 -16.44 22.78 6.38
N PRO A 220 -15.09 22.76 6.34
CA PRO A 220 -14.34 22.63 5.10
C PRO A 220 -14.40 21.21 4.52
N VAL A 221 -14.26 21.09 3.20
CA VAL A 221 -14.22 19.83 2.46
C VAL A 221 -12.86 19.64 1.79
N ILE A 222 -12.23 18.49 2.03
CA ILE A 222 -11.06 18.04 1.29
C ILE A 222 -11.41 16.90 0.34
N VAL A 223 -10.87 16.97 -0.87
CA VAL A 223 -10.89 15.87 -1.85
C VAL A 223 -9.52 15.20 -1.90
N ASP A 224 -9.46 13.91 -1.62
CA ASP A 224 -8.31 13.06 -1.93
C ASP A 224 -8.38 12.65 -3.41
N ALA A 225 -7.61 13.32 -4.25
CA ALA A 225 -7.47 13.06 -5.68
C ALA A 225 -6.12 12.39 -5.99
N ALA A 226 -5.54 11.64 -5.03
CA ALA A 226 -4.20 11.09 -5.14
C ALA A 226 -3.90 10.35 -6.45
N ALA A 227 -4.89 9.64 -6.99
CA ALA A 227 -4.74 8.79 -8.18
C ALA A 227 -5.25 9.45 -9.47
N GLU A 228 -5.70 10.70 -9.43
CA GLU A 228 -6.29 11.38 -10.58
C GLU A 228 -5.28 12.25 -11.34
N ASP A 229 -5.55 12.41 -12.62
CA ASP A 229 -4.92 13.44 -13.44
C ASP A 229 -5.23 14.85 -12.89
N LEU A 230 -4.23 15.73 -12.95
CA LEU A 230 -4.41 17.14 -12.58
C LEU A 230 -5.25 17.84 -13.65
N THR A 231 -6.35 18.47 -13.24
CA THR A 231 -7.21 19.26 -14.14
C THR A 231 -6.92 20.75 -13.99
N ILE A 232 -6.99 21.49 -15.10
CA ILE A 232 -6.72 22.93 -15.15
C ILE A 232 -7.84 23.62 -15.94
N PRO A 233 -8.66 24.50 -15.33
CA PRO A 233 -8.69 24.78 -13.90
C PRO A 233 -9.21 23.56 -13.12
N ASN A 234 -8.84 23.45 -11.84
CA ASN A 234 -9.13 22.27 -11.03
C ASN A 234 -10.64 21.97 -10.89
N VAL A 235 -11.06 20.76 -11.31
CA VAL A 235 -12.47 20.35 -11.34
C VAL A 235 -13.09 20.19 -9.95
N HIS A 236 -12.31 19.74 -8.96
CA HIS A 236 -12.81 19.48 -7.61
C HIS A 236 -13.02 20.79 -6.83
N LEU A 237 -12.12 21.76 -7.01
CA LEU A 237 -12.33 23.13 -6.50
C LEU A 237 -13.59 23.77 -7.10
N LYS A 238 -13.83 23.60 -8.42
CA LYS A 238 -15.05 24.09 -9.07
C LYS A 238 -16.33 23.45 -8.51
N ARG A 239 -16.26 22.19 -8.11
CA ARG A 239 -17.36 21.42 -7.49
C ARG A 239 -17.58 21.74 -6.00
N GLY A 240 -16.78 22.64 -5.42
CA GLY A 240 -16.96 23.14 -4.06
C GLY A 240 -15.99 22.57 -3.02
N ALA A 241 -14.94 21.84 -3.42
CA ALA A 241 -13.89 21.47 -2.48
C ALA A 241 -13.12 22.72 -1.99
N ASP A 242 -12.79 22.75 -0.71
CA ASP A 242 -11.93 23.79 -0.11
C ASP A 242 -10.44 23.47 -0.29
N LEU A 243 -10.12 22.18 -0.33
CA LEU A 243 -8.78 21.62 -0.47
C LEU A 243 -8.81 20.39 -1.39
N VAL A 244 -7.76 20.19 -2.19
CA VAL A 244 -7.61 19.02 -3.07
C VAL A 244 -6.18 18.52 -3.00
N ALA A 245 -6.02 17.23 -2.71
CA ALA A 245 -4.72 16.59 -2.55
C ALA A 245 -4.40 15.67 -3.75
N TYR A 246 -3.19 15.78 -4.30
CA TYR A 246 -2.70 14.95 -5.40
C TYR A 246 -1.37 14.26 -5.03
N SER A 247 -1.11 13.10 -5.63
CA SER A 247 0.18 12.41 -5.51
C SER A 247 1.14 12.87 -6.61
N GLY A 248 2.38 13.22 -6.23
CA GLY A 248 3.43 13.62 -7.17
C GLY A 248 3.94 12.45 -8.01
N GLY A 249 4.29 11.35 -7.36
CA GLY A 249 4.82 10.12 -7.97
C GLY A 249 3.82 9.24 -8.75
N LYS A 250 2.70 9.81 -9.18
CA LYS A 250 1.68 9.11 -9.99
C LYS A 250 1.52 9.78 -11.34
N ALA A 251 0.35 10.35 -11.62
CA ALA A 251 0.03 10.94 -12.91
C ALA A 251 0.99 12.07 -13.30
N LEU A 252 1.32 12.92 -12.33
CA LEU A 252 2.22 14.06 -12.53
C LEU A 252 3.65 13.64 -12.91
N ARG A 253 4.06 12.41 -12.61
CA ARG A 253 5.44 11.93 -12.78
C ARG A 253 6.47 12.86 -12.12
N GLY A 254 6.09 13.38 -10.96
CA GLY A 254 6.97 14.14 -10.06
C GLY A 254 7.82 13.22 -9.17
N PRO A 255 8.47 13.77 -8.14
CA PRO A 255 9.16 12.99 -7.13
C PRO A 255 8.20 12.00 -6.44
N GLN A 256 8.67 10.77 -6.24
CA GLN A 256 7.83 9.67 -5.72
C GLN A 256 7.27 9.96 -4.31
N SER A 257 8.09 10.59 -3.47
CA SER A 257 7.78 10.94 -2.08
C SER A 257 7.06 12.28 -1.91
N ALA A 258 6.61 12.92 -3.00
CA ALA A 258 6.00 14.24 -2.97
C ALA A 258 4.50 14.22 -3.26
N GLY A 259 3.80 15.26 -2.81
CA GLY A 259 2.37 15.48 -3.00
C GLY A 259 2.06 16.95 -3.17
N LEU A 260 0.87 17.26 -3.68
CA LEU A 260 0.41 18.61 -3.95
C LEU A 260 -0.90 18.85 -3.21
N LEU A 261 -0.99 19.96 -2.47
CA LEU A 261 -2.21 20.43 -1.85
C LEU A 261 -2.61 21.77 -2.48
N LEU A 262 -3.79 21.81 -3.08
CA LEU A 262 -4.38 23.00 -3.71
C LEU A 262 -5.60 23.44 -2.91
N GLY A 263 -5.91 24.74 -2.88
CA GLY A 263 -7.19 25.20 -2.37
C GLY A 263 -7.18 26.61 -1.79
N ARG A 264 -8.05 26.84 -0.81
CA ARG A 264 -8.22 28.14 -0.16
C ARG A 264 -6.96 28.61 0.57
N LYS A 265 -6.64 29.91 0.44
CA LYS A 265 -5.38 30.47 0.93
C LYS A 265 -5.23 30.42 2.45
N ASP A 266 -6.31 30.63 3.19
CA ASP A 266 -6.32 30.56 4.66
C ASP A 266 -6.01 29.15 5.16
N LEU A 267 -6.63 28.14 4.56
CA LEU A 267 -6.39 26.73 4.90
C LEU A 267 -4.99 26.27 4.50
N ILE A 268 -4.49 26.66 3.31
CA ILE A 268 -3.12 26.38 2.89
C ILE A 268 -2.10 27.02 3.83
N ARG A 269 -2.33 28.28 4.25
CA ARG A 269 -1.44 28.96 5.19
C ARG A 269 -1.42 28.27 6.56
N ALA A 270 -2.57 27.86 7.08
CA ALA A 270 -2.66 27.09 8.32
C ALA A 270 -1.97 25.72 8.18
N ALA A 271 -2.16 25.03 7.06
CA ALA A 271 -1.50 23.76 6.74
C ALA A 271 0.03 23.91 6.69
N TRP A 272 0.55 24.96 6.05
CA TRP A 272 1.98 25.26 6.00
C TRP A 272 2.57 25.60 7.38
N THR A 273 1.83 26.38 8.18
CA THR A 273 2.25 26.72 9.56
C THR A 273 2.32 25.47 10.45
N ASN A 274 1.50 24.45 10.18
CA ASN A 274 1.58 23.12 10.81
C ASN A 274 2.65 22.21 10.22
N SER A 275 3.29 22.59 9.11
CA SER A 275 4.29 21.81 8.40
C SER A 275 5.72 22.18 8.80
N ALA A 276 6.69 21.39 8.34
CA ALA A 276 8.11 21.76 8.42
C ALA A 276 8.38 22.98 7.52
N PRO A 277 9.20 23.96 7.95
CA PRO A 277 10.22 23.86 9.00
C PRO A 277 9.73 24.14 10.42
N HIS A 278 8.47 24.53 10.61
CA HIS A 278 7.90 24.90 11.90
C HIS A 278 7.87 23.72 12.88
N HIS A 279 8.02 24.01 14.17
CA HIS A 279 8.01 23.01 15.25
C HIS A 279 6.58 22.59 15.62
N ALA A 280 5.86 21.99 14.68
CA ALA A 280 4.49 21.45 14.88
C ALA A 280 4.43 19.96 14.52
N PHE A 281 3.27 19.32 14.66
CA PHE A 281 3.08 17.88 14.36
C PHE A 281 3.59 17.50 12.95
N GLY A 282 3.32 18.34 11.95
CA GLY A 282 3.72 18.14 10.56
C GLY A 282 5.24 18.21 10.34
N ARG A 283 6.04 18.55 11.34
CA ARG A 283 7.51 18.49 11.25
C ARG A 283 8.02 17.07 10.98
N SER A 284 7.28 16.06 11.43
CA SER A 284 7.58 14.63 11.24
C SER A 284 7.41 14.16 9.78
N ILE A 285 6.64 14.90 8.99
CA ILE A 285 6.34 14.66 7.57
C ILE A 285 6.93 15.78 6.72
N LYS A 286 8.24 16.03 6.91
CA LYS A 286 8.99 17.08 6.19
C LYS A 286 9.14 16.74 4.70
N VAL A 287 8.86 17.70 3.83
CA VAL A 287 9.25 17.64 2.41
C VAL A 287 10.63 18.28 2.17
N ALA A 288 11.43 17.67 1.28
CA ALA A 288 12.76 18.16 0.91
C ALA A 288 12.68 19.32 -0.12
N LYS A 289 13.68 20.21 -0.15
CA LYS A 289 13.71 21.32 -1.13
C LYS A 289 13.78 20.80 -2.57
N GLU A 290 14.44 19.67 -2.76
CA GLU A 290 14.57 18.97 -4.03
C GLU A 290 13.20 18.48 -4.49
N ASP A 291 12.41 17.90 -3.59
CA ASP A 291 11.05 17.44 -3.87
C ASP A 291 10.10 18.62 -4.16
N ILE A 292 10.25 19.74 -3.44
CA ILE A 292 9.50 20.97 -3.71
C ILE A 292 9.76 21.45 -5.15
N MET A 293 11.03 21.57 -5.55
CA MET A 293 11.40 22.02 -6.89
C MET A 293 11.05 21.00 -7.98
N GLY A 294 11.21 19.70 -7.69
CA GLY A 294 10.80 18.63 -8.58
C GLY A 294 9.29 18.64 -8.83
N MET A 295 8.47 18.91 -7.80
CA MET A 295 7.02 19.04 -7.97
C MET A 295 6.63 20.28 -8.76
N LEU A 296 7.30 21.41 -8.56
CA LEU A 296 7.08 22.60 -9.39
C LEU A 296 7.35 22.28 -10.86
N ALA A 297 8.48 21.63 -11.16
CA ALA A 297 8.81 21.20 -12.52
C ALA A 297 7.78 20.22 -13.09
N ALA A 298 7.27 19.27 -12.28
CA ALA A 298 6.23 18.33 -12.72
C ALA A 298 4.92 19.04 -13.11
N VAL A 299 4.48 20.03 -12.31
CA VAL A 299 3.28 20.83 -12.61
C VAL A 299 3.50 21.71 -13.84
N GLU A 300 4.68 22.32 -14.00
CA GLU A 300 5.01 23.07 -15.22
C GLU A 300 5.01 22.18 -16.47
N MET A 301 5.54 20.96 -16.36
CA MET A 301 5.55 20.01 -17.47
C MET A 301 4.16 19.48 -17.78
N TRP A 302 3.27 19.40 -16.79
CA TRP A 302 1.89 18.96 -17.00
C TRP A 302 1.15 19.78 -18.07
N VAL A 303 1.40 21.09 -18.15
CA VAL A 303 0.80 21.95 -19.19
C VAL A 303 1.59 22.02 -20.50
N LYS A 304 2.81 21.49 -20.52
CA LYS A 304 3.70 21.49 -21.71
C LYS A 304 3.70 20.15 -22.45
N ARG A 305 3.42 19.05 -21.75
CA ARG A 305 3.37 17.69 -22.32
C ARG A 305 2.23 17.56 -23.31
N ASP A 306 2.50 16.86 -24.40
CA ASP A 306 1.48 16.46 -25.37
C ASP A 306 0.82 15.17 -24.89
N HIS A 307 -0.24 15.31 -24.10
CA HIS A 307 -0.98 14.18 -23.54
C HIS A 307 -1.64 13.30 -24.62
N GLU A 308 -2.00 13.88 -25.78
CA GLU A 308 -2.57 13.11 -26.90
C GLU A 308 -1.49 12.25 -27.58
N ALA A 309 -0.29 12.80 -27.78
CA ALA A 309 0.84 12.03 -28.30
C ALA A 309 1.27 10.93 -27.33
N GLU A 310 1.28 11.20 -26.02
CA GLU A 310 1.55 10.18 -25.00
C GLU A 310 0.51 9.05 -25.04
N TRP A 311 -0.77 9.39 -25.20
CA TRP A 311 -1.83 8.39 -25.36
C TRP A 311 -1.62 7.51 -26.59
N LYS A 312 -1.35 8.11 -27.75
CA LYS A 312 -1.05 7.38 -29.00
C LYS A 312 0.19 6.50 -28.86
N MET A 313 1.20 6.95 -28.13
CA MET A 313 2.39 6.17 -27.81
C MET A 313 2.01 4.92 -26.99
N TRP A 314 1.18 5.07 -25.95
CA TRP A 314 0.69 3.94 -25.17
C TRP A 314 -0.11 2.94 -26.01
N GLU A 315 -1.02 3.42 -26.86
CA GLU A 315 -1.77 2.57 -27.80
C GLU A 315 -0.83 1.79 -28.71
N SER A 316 0.21 2.43 -29.25
CA SER A 316 1.21 1.75 -30.10
C SER A 316 1.97 0.64 -29.37
N TRP A 317 2.30 0.84 -28.09
CA TRP A 317 2.96 -0.18 -27.27
C TRP A 317 2.04 -1.36 -26.96
N LEU A 318 0.77 -1.08 -26.66
CA LEU A 318 -0.22 -2.13 -26.46
C LEU A 318 -0.50 -2.91 -27.75
N ASP A 319 -0.52 -2.24 -28.90
CA ASP A 319 -0.68 -2.89 -30.21
C ASP A 319 0.50 -3.79 -30.55
N GLU A 320 1.74 -3.36 -30.26
CA GLU A 320 2.94 -4.18 -30.45
C GLU A 320 2.86 -5.50 -29.64
N ILE A 321 2.45 -5.42 -28.38
CA ILE A 321 2.24 -6.60 -27.52
C ILE A 321 1.10 -7.46 -28.04
N SER A 322 -0.04 -6.84 -28.35
CA SER A 322 -1.25 -7.50 -28.86
C SER A 322 -0.96 -8.29 -30.14
N THR A 323 -0.31 -7.66 -31.12
CA THR A 323 0.09 -8.27 -32.39
C THR A 323 1.05 -9.43 -32.18
N SER A 324 1.95 -9.34 -31.20
CA SER A 324 2.86 -10.44 -30.88
C SER A 324 2.13 -11.68 -30.37
N VAL A 325 1.28 -11.53 -29.35
CA VAL A 325 0.63 -12.66 -28.67
C VAL A 325 -0.53 -13.26 -29.46
N LYS A 326 -1.21 -12.48 -30.31
CA LYS A 326 -2.29 -12.96 -31.20
C LYS A 326 -1.83 -13.97 -32.26
N ARG A 327 -0.52 -14.13 -32.49
CA ARG A 327 0.03 -15.18 -33.35
C ARG A 327 -0.12 -16.59 -32.74
N ILE A 328 -0.43 -16.69 -31.44
CA ILE A 328 -0.60 -17.96 -30.74
C ILE A 328 -2.07 -18.36 -30.80
N ASP A 329 -2.33 -19.55 -31.33
CA ASP A 329 -3.68 -20.09 -31.46
C ASP A 329 -4.37 -20.21 -30.08
N GLY A 330 -5.55 -19.57 -29.94
CA GLY A 330 -6.32 -19.53 -28.69
C GLY A 330 -6.05 -18.32 -27.79
N VAL A 331 -5.18 -17.38 -28.20
CA VAL A 331 -4.99 -16.10 -27.49
C VAL A 331 -5.88 -15.02 -28.10
N THR A 332 -6.60 -14.28 -27.25
CA THR A 332 -7.37 -13.09 -27.64
C THR A 332 -6.90 -11.87 -26.86
N THR A 333 -7.09 -10.67 -27.42
CA THR A 333 -6.73 -9.42 -26.76
C THR A 333 -7.81 -8.36 -26.93
N ALA A 334 -7.98 -7.51 -25.93
CA ALA A 334 -8.89 -6.37 -25.94
C ALA A 334 -8.25 -5.17 -25.23
N VAL A 335 -8.46 -3.96 -25.76
CA VAL A 335 -8.07 -2.72 -25.09
C VAL A 335 -9.28 -2.10 -24.42
N SER A 336 -9.13 -1.72 -23.16
CA SER A 336 -10.14 -0.99 -22.38
C SER A 336 -9.62 0.39 -21.98
N GLU A 337 -10.45 1.41 -22.15
CA GLU A 337 -10.11 2.80 -21.83
C GLU A 337 -10.93 3.31 -20.63
N PRO A 338 -10.29 3.91 -19.61
CA PRO A 338 -11.01 4.50 -18.49
C PRO A 338 -11.71 5.79 -18.91
N ARG A 339 -12.91 6.01 -18.35
CA ARG A 339 -13.70 7.25 -18.57
C ARG A 339 -13.38 8.37 -17.58
N GLY A 340 -12.85 8.02 -16.40
CA GLY A 340 -12.58 8.95 -15.30
C GLY A 340 -11.16 9.50 -15.31
N LEU A 341 -10.85 10.33 -14.31
CA LEU A 341 -9.52 10.91 -14.11
C LEU A 341 -8.58 9.98 -13.31
N SER A 342 -9.16 9.11 -12.48
CA SER A 342 -8.44 8.14 -11.69
C SER A 342 -7.72 7.09 -12.55
N ASN A 343 -6.41 6.96 -12.36
CA ASN A 343 -5.55 6.01 -13.06
C ASN A 343 -5.85 5.97 -14.59
N ARG A 344 -5.96 7.15 -15.21
CA ARG A 344 -6.27 7.34 -16.62
C ARG A 344 -5.17 6.88 -17.59
N SER A 345 -5.23 5.61 -17.99
CA SER A 345 -4.47 5.06 -19.12
C SER A 345 -5.23 3.92 -19.79
N PRO A 346 -5.02 3.64 -21.09
CA PRO A 346 -5.57 2.43 -21.70
C PRO A 346 -4.97 1.18 -21.04
N ARG A 347 -5.66 0.05 -21.15
CA ARG A 347 -5.21 -1.24 -20.62
C ARG A 347 -5.43 -2.32 -21.66
N LEU A 348 -4.43 -3.20 -21.82
CA LEU A 348 -4.56 -4.40 -22.63
C LEU A 348 -4.92 -5.59 -21.74
N ASP A 349 -6.04 -6.24 -22.03
CA ASP A 349 -6.42 -7.56 -21.50
C ASP A 349 -5.99 -8.64 -22.50
N ILE A 350 -5.27 -9.67 -22.04
CA ILE A 350 -4.82 -10.82 -22.84
C ILE A 350 -5.42 -12.08 -22.23
N LYS A 351 -6.15 -12.86 -23.03
CA LYS A 351 -6.98 -13.99 -22.55
C LYS A 351 -6.70 -15.26 -23.31
N TRP A 352 -6.75 -16.40 -22.62
CA TRP A 352 -6.61 -17.73 -23.20
C TRP A 352 -7.23 -18.83 -22.32
N ASP A 353 -7.46 -20.00 -22.91
CA ASP A 353 -7.80 -21.22 -22.16
C ASP A 353 -6.52 -21.82 -21.55
N PRO A 354 -6.40 -21.90 -20.20
CA PRO A 354 -5.22 -22.46 -19.56
C PRO A 354 -5.02 -23.94 -19.88
N LYS A 355 -6.08 -24.72 -20.16
CA LYS A 355 -5.94 -26.13 -20.53
C LYS A 355 -5.33 -26.29 -21.92
N LYS A 356 -5.68 -25.40 -22.85
CA LYS A 356 -5.13 -25.36 -24.21
C LYS A 356 -3.66 -24.97 -24.21
N LEU A 357 -3.31 -23.89 -23.51
CA LEU A 357 -1.95 -23.38 -23.52
C LEU A 357 -1.05 -23.99 -22.44
N GLY A 358 -1.62 -24.63 -21.42
CA GLY A 358 -0.83 -25.26 -20.36
C GLY A 358 -0.17 -24.26 -19.43
N VAL A 359 -0.78 -23.11 -19.16
CA VAL A 359 -0.35 -22.12 -18.16
C VAL A 359 -1.54 -21.26 -17.74
N THR A 360 -1.62 -20.90 -16.46
CA THR A 360 -2.66 -20.00 -15.92
C THR A 360 -2.19 -18.55 -15.86
N GLY A 361 -3.13 -17.60 -15.70
CA GLY A 361 -2.77 -16.19 -15.51
C GLY A 361 -1.97 -15.96 -14.22
N GLU A 362 -2.30 -16.65 -13.11
CA GLU A 362 -1.52 -16.56 -11.86
C GLU A 362 -0.09 -17.11 -12.01
N GLU A 363 0.09 -18.18 -12.78
CA GLU A 363 1.42 -18.71 -13.10
C GLU A 363 2.18 -17.75 -14.01
N MET A 364 1.51 -17.16 -15.01
CA MET A 364 2.10 -16.18 -15.92
C MET A 364 2.68 -14.98 -15.17
N ASP A 365 1.94 -14.41 -14.22
CA ASP A 365 2.43 -13.32 -13.36
C ASP A 365 3.73 -13.69 -12.63
N LYS A 366 3.78 -14.89 -12.05
CA LYS A 366 4.98 -15.39 -11.34
C LYS A 366 6.14 -15.61 -12.29
N LEU A 367 5.88 -16.14 -13.49
CA LEU A 367 6.90 -16.38 -14.50
C LEU A 367 7.49 -15.07 -15.02
N MET A 368 6.66 -14.04 -15.23
CA MET A 368 7.12 -12.71 -15.62
C MET A 368 7.94 -12.04 -14.52
N TRP A 369 7.51 -12.15 -13.25
CA TRP A 369 8.25 -11.60 -12.11
C TRP A 369 9.61 -12.29 -11.88
N ASN A 370 9.66 -13.61 -12.04
CA ASN A 370 10.89 -14.38 -11.84
C ASN A 370 11.82 -14.38 -13.05
N GLY A 371 11.29 -14.07 -14.25
CA GLY A 371 12.00 -14.04 -15.52
C GLY A 371 13.10 -12.98 -15.60
N ASN A 372 13.84 -12.98 -16.71
CA ASN A 372 14.87 -11.98 -17.03
C ASN A 372 14.63 -11.45 -18.47
N PRO A 373 14.22 -10.18 -18.67
CA PRO A 373 14.04 -9.15 -17.64
C PRO A 373 12.90 -9.46 -16.66
N ARG A 374 12.97 -8.88 -15.46
CA ARG A 374 11.88 -8.94 -14.47
C ARG A 374 10.75 -8.03 -14.96
N ILE A 375 9.56 -8.60 -15.12
CA ILE A 375 8.38 -7.87 -15.59
C ILE A 375 7.29 -8.00 -14.53
N ILE A 376 6.70 -6.88 -14.11
CA ILE A 376 5.47 -6.88 -13.32
C ILE A 376 4.29 -6.46 -14.19
N LEU A 377 3.30 -7.34 -14.31
CA LEU A 377 2.08 -7.11 -15.07
C LEU A 377 1.01 -6.38 -14.22
N GLY A 378 -0.04 -5.88 -14.87
CA GLY A 378 -1.22 -5.30 -14.22
C GLY A 378 -1.88 -6.28 -13.24
N GLY A 379 -1.88 -7.55 -13.62
CA GLY A 379 -2.27 -8.68 -12.80
C GLY A 379 -2.76 -9.84 -13.66
N GLY A 380 -2.50 -11.04 -13.17
CA GLY A 380 -2.91 -12.32 -13.73
C GLY A 380 -4.05 -12.93 -12.92
N ARG A 381 -5.04 -13.48 -13.62
CA ARG A 381 -6.16 -14.22 -13.02
C ARG A 381 -6.39 -15.53 -13.73
N GLY A 382 -7.07 -16.43 -13.04
CA GLY A 382 -7.30 -17.80 -13.49
C GLY A 382 -6.33 -18.73 -12.80
N ASP A 383 -6.87 -19.83 -12.31
CA ASP A 383 -6.16 -20.89 -11.63
C ASP A 383 -6.73 -22.25 -12.09
N TRP A 384 -6.04 -23.34 -11.78
CA TRP A 384 -6.44 -24.67 -12.24
C TRP A 384 -7.70 -25.22 -11.55
N ARG A 385 -8.08 -24.70 -10.39
CA ARG A 385 -9.21 -25.17 -9.58
C ARG A 385 -10.51 -24.48 -9.94
N SER A 386 -10.49 -23.17 -10.19
CA SER A 386 -11.67 -22.40 -10.59
C SER A 386 -12.12 -22.71 -12.02
N GLY A 387 -11.24 -23.28 -12.85
CA GLY A 387 -11.58 -23.84 -14.16
C GLY A 387 -11.99 -22.81 -15.21
N GLY A 388 -11.70 -21.53 -14.97
CA GLY A 388 -12.04 -20.41 -15.85
C GLY A 388 -10.96 -20.03 -16.87
N GLU A 389 -11.31 -19.07 -17.73
CA GLU A 389 -10.37 -18.41 -18.64
C GLU A 389 -9.23 -17.75 -17.86
N SER A 390 -8.00 -17.89 -18.37
CA SER A 390 -6.84 -17.19 -17.82
C SER A 390 -6.67 -15.85 -18.50
N THR A 391 -6.30 -14.85 -17.72
CA THR A 391 -6.06 -13.49 -18.21
C THR A 391 -4.82 -12.89 -17.57
N VAL A 392 -4.10 -12.06 -18.32
CA VAL A 392 -3.17 -11.07 -17.77
C VAL A 392 -3.47 -9.69 -18.33
N THR A 393 -3.07 -8.67 -17.58
CA THR A 393 -3.25 -7.27 -17.98
C THR A 393 -1.93 -6.53 -18.10
N VAL A 394 -1.84 -5.63 -19.07
CA VAL A 394 -0.69 -4.74 -19.28
C VAL A 394 -1.17 -3.29 -19.21
N MET A 395 -0.55 -2.51 -18.32
CA MET A 395 -0.76 -1.06 -18.18
C MET A 395 0.45 -0.33 -18.80
N PRO A 396 0.27 0.47 -19.86
CA PRO A 396 1.37 1.09 -20.59
C PRO A 396 1.91 2.35 -19.91
N TRP A 397 1.18 2.92 -18.96
CA TRP A 397 1.50 4.24 -18.40
C TRP A 397 2.89 4.32 -17.76
N MET A 398 3.35 3.26 -17.09
CA MET A 398 4.67 3.24 -16.44
C MET A 398 5.76 2.56 -17.26
N MET A 399 5.43 2.14 -18.48
CA MET A 399 6.41 1.57 -19.40
C MET A 399 7.30 2.67 -19.98
N MET A 400 8.54 2.29 -20.28
CA MET A 400 9.55 3.12 -20.90
C MET A 400 9.83 2.65 -22.34
N PRO A 401 10.46 3.49 -23.19
CA PRO A 401 10.84 3.08 -24.54
C PRO A 401 11.65 1.76 -24.53
N GLY A 402 11.15 0.75 -25.25
CA GLY A 402 11.73 -0.59 -25.32
C GLY A 402 11.03 -1.66 -24.46
N ASP A 403 10.27 -1.25 -23.43
CA ASP A 403 9.58 -2.18 -22.54
C ASP A 403 8.52 -3.01 -23.27
N SER A 404 7.80 -2.41 -24.23
CA SER A 404 6.78 -3.10 -25.01
C SER A 404 7.33 -4.31 -25.76
N LYS A 405 8.52 -4.17 -26.35
CA LYS A 405 9.23 -5.26 -27.04
C LYS A 405 9.63 -6.37 -26.09
N ALA A 406 10.17 -6.00 -24.93
CA ALA A 406 10.58 -6.96 -23.91
C ALA A 406 9.38 -7.76 -23.36
N ILE A 407 8.27 -7.07 -23.07
CA ILE A 407 7.02 -7.69 -22.62
C ILE A 407 6.44 -8.59 -23.71
N ALA A 408 6.36 -8.10 -24.95
CA ALA A 408 5.85 -8.86 -26.09
C ALA A 408 6.64 -10.15 -26.34
N ALA A 409 7.97 -10.09 -26.22
CA ALA A 409 8.84 -11.25 -26.37
C ALA A 409 8.68 -12.26 -25.22
N ALA A 410 8.63 -11.78 -23.97
CA ALA A 410 8.49 -12.63 -22.78
C ALA A 410 7.14 -13.34 -22.73
N LEU A 411 6.04 -12.62 -23.00
CA LEU A 411 4.70 -13.20 -23.08
C LEU A 411 4.58 -14.20 -24.22
N TYR A 412 5.04 -13.84 -25.42
CA TYR A 412 4.99 -14.75 -26.57
C TYR A 412 5.77 -16.04 -26.31
N LYS A 413 7.00 -15.93 -25.78
CA LYS A 413 7.83 -17.10 -25.42
C LYS A 413 7.12 -18.00 -24.42
N THR A 414 6.53 -17.42 -23.37
CA THR A 414 5.93 -18.20 -22.29
C THR A 414 4.61 -18.84 -22.71
N LEU A 415 3.78 -18.14 -23.49
CA LEU A 415 2.51 -18.68 -23.99
C LEU A 415 2.72 -19.73 -25.09
N SER A 416 3.76 -19.60 -25.92
CA SER A 416 4.07 -20.56 -26.99
C SER A 416 4.81 -21.81 -26.49
N SER A 417 5.51 -21.72 -25.36
CA SER A 417 6.25 -22.84 -24.77
C SER A 417 6.30 -22.70 -23.24
N PRO A 418 5.17 -22.95 -22.55
CA PRO A 418 5.11 -22.78 -21.11
C PRO A 418 5.96 -23.84 -20.40
N PRO A 419 6.54 -23.50 -19.23
CA PRO A 419 7.24 -24.46 -18.41
C PRO A 419 6.34 -25.65 -18.05
N LYS A 420 6.88 -26.86 -18.14
CA LYS A 420 6.17 -28.06 -17.68
C LYS A 420 6.09 -28.01 -16.15
N VAL A 421 4.87 -27.84 -15.64
CA VAL A 421 4.56 -27.95 -14.21
C VAL A 421 3.99 -29.35 -13.99
N ASP A 422 4.45 -30.06 -12.96
CA ASP A 422 3.82 -31.30 -12.52
C ASP A 422 2.42 -30.97 -11.97
N ARG A 423 1.40 -31.57 -12.60
CA ARG A 423 -0.02 -31.34 -12.32
C ARG A 423 -0.71 -32.63 -11.87
N SER A 424 0.03 -33.50 -11.19
CA SER A 424 -0.54 -34.67 -10.52
C SER A 424 -1.82 -34.29 -9.74
N ALA A 425 -2.83 -35.16 -9.80
CA ALA A 425 -4.11 -34.90 -9.17
C ALA A 425 -3.90 -34.61 -7.67
N PRO A 426 -4.62 -33.62 -7.09
CA PRO A 426 -4.57 -33.36 -5.67
C PRO A 426 -4.75 -34.64 -4.87
N ALA A 427 -3.83 -34.94 -3.95
CA ALA A 427 -3.96 -36.10 -3.08
C ALA A 427 -5.26 -35.98 -2.27
N ALA A 428 -6.04 -37.06 -2.19
CA ALA A 428 -7.21 -37.10 -1.33
C ALA A 428 -6.81 -36.75 0.12
N PRO A 429 -7.65 -36.02 0.89
CA PRO A 429 -7.33 -35.67 2.26
C PRO A 429 -6.98 -36.91 3.09
N SER A 430 -5.81 -36.93 3.72
CA SER A 430 -5.38 -38.00 4.64
C SER A 430 -5.57 -37.60 6.11
N VAL A 431 -6.04 -36.38 6.36
CA VAL A 431 -6.18 -35.76 7.69
C VAL A 431 -7.54 -35.06 7.83
N GLN A 432 -7.98 -34.87 9.08
CA GLN A 432 -9.18 -34.10 9.42
C GLN A 432 -8.79 -32.74 9.99
N THR A 433 -9.38 -31.68 9.45
CA THR A 433 -9.10 -30.28 9.79
C THR A 433 -10.27 -29.61 10.51
N GLY A 434 -11.48 -30.18 10.46
CA GLY A 434 -12.66 -29.62 11.11
C GLY A 434 -12.53 -29.57 12.64
N GLY A 435 -13.00 -28.50 13.27
CA GLY A 435 -12.94 -28.25 14.70
C GLY A 435 -12.47 -26.84 15.06
N ALA A 436 -12.34 -26.58 16.37
CA ALA A 436 -11.74 -25.36 16.90
C ALA A 436 -10.24 -25.53 17.08
N TRP A 437 -9.47 -24.49 16.74
CA TRP A 437 -8.02 -24.47 16.81
C TRP A 437 -7.56 -23.19 17.49
N GLU A 438 -6.65 -23.33 18.46
CA GLU A 438 -5.87 -22.21 19.00
C GLU A 438 -4.67 -22.01 18.08
N VAL A 439 -4.48 -20.79 17.58
CA VAL A 439 -3.51 -20.47 16.53
C VAL A 439 -2.54 -19.43 17.06
N GLU A 440 -1.25 -19.70 16.95
CA GLU A 440 -0.19 -18.74 17.23
C GLU A 440 0.44 -18.31 15.91
N ILE A 441 0.54 -17.00 15.68
CA ILE A 441 1.26 -16.42 14.54
C ILE A 441 2.48 -15.68 15.08
N ASP A 442 3.67 -16.07 14.62
CA ASP A 442 4.96 -15.50 14.99
C ASP A 442 5.23 -14.22 14.17
N TYR A 443 4.55 -13.11 14.49
CA TYR A 443 4.90 -11.83 13.86
C TYR A 443 6.29 -11.36 14.32
N THR A 444 6.90 -10.51 13.49
CA THR A 444 8.17 -9.85 13.80
C THR A 444 8.08 -9.14 15.16
N LEU A 445 8.92 -9.57 16.11
CA LEU A 445 9.04 -9.06 17.49
C LEU A 445 7.85 -9.30 18.44
N SER A 446 6.75 -9.95 18.00
CA SER A 446 5.67 -10.33 18.93
C SER A 446 4.77 -11.42 18.34
N PRO A 447 4.63 -12.58 18.99
CA PRO A 447 3.60 -13.54 18.61
C PRO A 447 2.19 -12.99 18.92
N ALA A 448 1.19 -13.51 18.23
CA ALA A 448 -0.22 -13.23 18.51
C ALA A 448 -1.05 -14.50 18.54
N GLN A 449 -2.05 -14.51 19.43
CA GLN A 449 -3.03 -15.60 19.54
C GLN A 449 -4.26 -15.29 18.70
N HIS A 450 -4.64 -16.27 17.90
CA HIS A 450 -5.73 -16.28 16.95
C HIS A 450 -6.52 -17.59 17.15
N LYS A 451 -7.68 -17.71 16.52
CA LYS A 451 -8.51 -18.92 16.55
C LYS A 451 -9.05 -19.24 15.17
N PHE A 452 -9.09 -20.53 14.84
CA PHE A 452 -9.87 -21.02 13.71
C PHE A 452 -11.04 -21.86 14.19
N PHE A 453 -12.19 -21.68 13.56
CA PHE A 453 -13.35 -22.55 13.68
C PHE A 453 -13.61 -23.11 12.29
N LEU A 454 -13.19 -24.35 12.04
CA LEU A 454 -13.17 -24.96 10.72
C LEU A 454 -14.26 -26.03 10.58
N GLU A 455 -14.93 -26.04 9.44
CA GLU A 455 -15.77 -27.11 8.94
C GLU A 455 -15.12 -27.67 7.68
N GLN A 456 -15.00 -29.00 7.59
CA GLN A 456 -14.44 -29.68 6.44
C GLN A 456 -15.53 -30.50 5.74
N SER A 457 -15.62 -30.35 4.42
CA SER A 457 -16.47 -31.18 3.55
C SER A 457 -15.61 -31.73 2.41
N GLY A 458 -15.23 -33.01 2.50
CA GLY A 458 -14.27 -33.60 1.57
C GLY A 458 -12.90 -32.89 1.68
N ALA A 459 -12.43 -32.33 0.57
CA ALA A 459 -11.18 -31.55 0.52
C ALA A 459 -11.39 -30.07 0.87
N ASP A 460 -12.62 -29.57 0.84
CA ASP A 460 -12.92 -28.16 1.05
C ASP A 460 -13.05 -27.82 2.54
N ILE A 461 -12.60 -26.62 2.89
CA ILE A 461 -12.65 -26.07 4.25
C ILE A 461 -13.33 -24.72 4.21
N GLN A 462 -14.25 -24.49 5.14
CA GLN A 462 -14.88 -23.20 5.40
C GLN A 462 -14.93 -22.94 6.91
N GLY A 463 -15.17 -21.70 7.31
CA GLY A 463 -15.35 -21.38 8.72
C GLY A 463 -15.07 -19.94 9.08
N ARG A 464 -14.61 -19.72 10.32
CA ARG A 464 -14.26 -18.40 10.85
C ARG A 464 -12.83 -18.35 11.37
N HIS A 465 -12.14 -17.25 11.08
CA HIS A 465 -10.85 -16.89 11.66
C HIS A 465 -11.03 -15.67 12.56
N GLU A 466 -10.57 -15.76 13.80
CA GLU A 466 -10.59 -14.67 14.78
C GLU A 466 -9.16 -14.32 15.18
N GLY A 467 -8.80 -13.04 15.09
CA GLY A 467 -7.58 -12.49 15.65
C GLY A 467 -7.88 -11.68 16.92
N ASP A 468 -6.91 -10.92 17.41
CA ASP A 468 -7.03 -10.15 18.67
C ASP A 468 -8.20 -9.14 18.66
N ARG A 469 -8.43 -8.45 17.53
CA ARG A 469 -9.41 -7.35 17.44
C ARG A 469 -10.49 -7.54 16.41
N THR A 470 -10.27 -8.42 15.44
CA THR A 470 -11.14 -8.59 14.27
C THR A 470 -11.21 -10.05 13.89
N GLY A 471 -12.24 -10.40 13.12
CA GLY A 471 -12.40 -11.72 12.54
C GLY A 471 -13.01 -11.63 11.15
N GLY A 472 -12.89 -12.71 10.40
CA GLY A 472 -13.48 -12.86 9.09
C GLY A 472 -13.71 -14.30 8.71
N ASP A 473 -14.40 -14.51 7.59
CA ASP A 473 -14.56 -15.84 7.04
C ASP A 473 -13.20 -16.40 6.62
N ILE A 474 -12.98 -17.68 6.92
CA ILE A 474 -11.83 -18.44 6.42
C ILE A 474 -12.33 -19.52 5.48
N ARG A 475 -11.63 -19.69 4.35
CA ARG A 475 -11.92 -20.71 3.34
C ARG A 475 -10.62 -21.34 2.91
N GLY A 476 -10.67 -22.56 2.42
CA GLY A 476 -9.45 -23.25 2.04
C GLY A 476 -9.69 -24.68 1.64
N TRP A 477 -8.63 -25.46 1.68
CA TRP A 477 -8.68 -26.86 1.34
C TRP A 477 -7.54 -27.65 1.98
N VAL A 478 -7.66 -28.96 1.93
CA VAL A 478 -6.64 -29.93 2.32
C VAL A 478 -6.36 -30.92 1.19
N GLU A 479 -5.09 -31.19 0.92
CA GLU A 479 -4.61 -32.17 -0.06
C GLU A 479 -3.59 -33.07 0.62
N GLY A 480 -3.89 -34.38 0.76
CA GLY A 480 -3.13 -35.24 1.66
C GLY A 480 -3.14 -34.68 3.07
N ASP A 481 -1.97 -34.33 3.60
CA ASP A 481 -1.75 -33.70 4.90
C ASP A 481 -1.41 -32.20 4.80
N ARG A 482 -1.44 -31.61 3.59
CA ARG A 482 -1.16 -30.20 3.36
C ARG A 482 -2.43 -29.37 3.39
N VAL A 483 -2.44 -28.29 4.16
CA VAL A 483 -3.56 -27.35 4.27
C VAL A 483 -3.22 -26.00 3.64
N THR A 484 -4.19 -25.39 2.96
CA THR A 484 -4.15 -23.99 2.51
C THR A 484 -5.42 -23.30 2.96
N LEU A 485 -5.30 -22.19 3.68
CA LEU A 485 -6.42 -21.41 4.19
C LEU A 485 -6.23 -19.94 3.82
N THR A 486 -7.31 -19.26 3.47
CA THR A 486 -7.33 -17.82 3.21
C THR A 486 -8.44 -17.16 4.01
N SER A 487 -8.16 -15.99 4.56
CA SER A 487 -9.15 -15.17 5.27
C SER A 487 -8.89 -13.69 5.06
N ARG A 488 -9.91 -12.86 5.28
CA ARG A 488 -9.83 -11.41 5.14
C ARG A 488 -10.53 -10.75 6.31
N HIS A 489 -9.81 -9.89 7.03
CA HIS A 489 -10.30 -9.21 8.22
C HIS A 489 -10.57 -7.73 7.90
N PRO A 490 -11.78 -7.20 8.17
CA PRO A 490 -12.06 -5.78 8.00
C PRO A 490 -11.41 -4.95 9.13
N TRP A 491 -10.97 -3.73 8.81
CA TRP A 491 -10.43 -2.78 9.78
C TRP A 491 -10.60 -1.35 9.28
N GLU A 492 -11.34 -0.50 10.00
CA GLU A 492 -11.48 0.96 9.76
C GLU A 492 -11.24 1.45 8.31
N GLY A 493 -12.18 1.18 7.40
CA GLY A 493 -12.08 1.64 5.99
C GLY A 493 -11.14 0.81 5.11
N THR A 494 -10.49 -0.22 5.65
CA THR A 494 -9.64 -1.17 4.93
C THR A 494 -9.90 -2.61 5.40
N SER A 495 -9.05 -3.52 4.95
CA SER A 495 -8.99 -4.92 5.35
C SER A 495 -7.60 -5.47 5.10
N PHE A 496 -7.16 -6.43 5.90
CA PHE A 496 -5.94 -7.19 5.66
C PHE A 496 -6.25 -8.68 5.47
N GLY A 497 -5.41 -9.37 4.71
CA GLY A 497 -5.60 -10.75 4.32
C GLY A 497 -4.57 -11.67 4.97
N PHE A 498 -4.95 -12.93 5.10
CA PHE A 498 -4.06 -14.01 5.51
C PHE A 498 -4.15 -15.12 4.48
N LYS A 499 -3.01 -15.64 4.05
CA LYS A 499 -2.93 -16.88 3.28
C LYS A 499 -2.00 -17.85 4.00
N PHE A 500 -2.60 -18.76 4.76
CA PHE A 500 -1.91 -19.82 5.47
C PHE A 500 -1.63 -20.98 4.53
N THR A 501 -0.42 -21.51 4.58
CA THR A 501 -0.01 -22.79 4.00
C THR A 501 0.72 -23.58 5.06
N GLY A 502 0.42 -24.87 5.20
CA GLY A 502 1.04 -25.67 6.24
C GLY A 502 0.77 -27.15 6.14
N MET A 503 1.27 -27.90 7.11
CA MET A 503 1.07 -29.33 7.25
C MET A 503 0.21 -29.62 8.47
N VAL A 504 -0.61 -30.67 8.41
CA VAL A 504 -1.46 -31.14 9.49
C VAL A 504 -0.94 -32.48 9.99
N LYS A 505 -0.73 -32.59 11.30
CA LYS A 505 -0.28 -33.82 11.95
C LYS A 505 -1.12 -34.09 13.20
N GLY A 506 -2.16 -34.92 13.06
CA GLY A 506 -3.09 -35.22 14.14
C GLY A 506 -3.83 -33.97 14.62
N ASP A 507 -3.48 -33.51 15.82
CA ASP A 507 -4.08 -32.34 16.49
C ASP A 507 -3.24 -31.07 16.38
N THR A 508 -2.21 -31.05 15.52
CA THR A 508 -1.38 -29.88 15.26
C THR A 508 -1.40 -29.47 13.79
N MET A 509 -1.30 -28.17 13.53
CA MET A 509 -0.97 -27.60 12.22
C MET A 509 0.23 -26.66 12.35
N GLU A 510 1.07 -26.57 11.32
CA GLU A 510 2.13 -25.57 11.28
C GLU A 510 2.52 -25.20 9.85
N GLY A 511 3.03 -23.98 9.66
CA GLY A 511 3.58 -23.57 8.37
C GLY A 511 3.86 -22.09 8.25
N ASP A 512 3.64 -21.57 7.05
CA ASP A 512 3.85 -20.18 6.66
C ASP A 512 2.52 -19.47 6.44
N VAL A 513 2.45 -18.21 6.82
CA VAL A 513 1.34 -17.31 6.48
C VAL A 513 1.89 -16.13 5.69
N ASP A 514 1.32 -15.93 4.49
CA ASP A 514 1.53 -14.76 3.66
C ASP A 514 0.49 -13.69 4.06
N LEU A 515 0.99 -12.53 4.52
CA LEU A 515 0.19 -11.40 4.98
C LEU A 515 0.11 -10.29 3.92
N GLY A 516 0.48 -10.59 2.67
CA GLY A 516 0.54 -9.65 1.57
C GLY A 516 1.63 -8.60 1.78
N GLU A 517 1.21 -7.34 1.95
CA GLU A 517 2.12 -6.20 2.10
C GLU A 517 2.88 -6.19 3.45
N TYR A 518 2.49 -7.07 4.39
CA TYR A 518 3.08 -7.14 5.74
C TYR A 518 4.07 -8.30 5.94
N PHE A 519 4.61 -8.83 4.84
CA PHE A 519 5.57 -9.95 4.80
C PHE A 519 4.99 -11.28 5.30
N ASN A 520 5.83 -12.32 5.28
CA ASN A 520 5.47 -13.65 5.73
C ASN A 520 5.76 -13.81 7.23
N ALA A 521 4.98 -14.65 7.90
CA ALA A 521 5.22 -15.12 9.25
C ALA A 521 5.13 -16.64 9.34
N LYS A 522 5.63 -17.22 10.44
CA LYS A 522 5.35 -18.62 10.79
C LYS A 522 4.08 -18.68 11.62
N TRP A 523 3.37 -19.80 11.53
CA TRP A 523 2.22 -20.06 12.39
C TRP A 523 2.19 -21.52 12.85
N ARG A 524 1.57 -21.72 14.01
CA ARG A 524 1.27 -23.02 14.59
C ARG A 524 -0.17 -23.02 15.09
N ALA A 525 -0.81 -24.17 15.06
CA ALA A 525 -2.13 -24.33 15.67
C ALA A 525 -2.25 -25.65 16.40
N GLN A 526 -2.98 -25.62 17.51
CA GLN A 526 -3.31 -26.77 18.34
C GLN A 526 -4.82 -26.93 18.36
N ARG A 527 -5.32 -28.14 18.06
CA ARG A 527 -6.75 -28.44 18.14
C ARG A 527 -7.21 -28.27 19.58
N HIS A 528 -8.29 -27.52 19.76
CA HIS A 528 -8.92 -27.34 21.05
C HIS A 528 -9.55 -28.66 21.52
N GLN A 529 -9.20 -29.10 22.73
CA GLN A 529 -9.81 -30.27 23.36
C GLN A 529 -10.98 -29.83 24.23
N TYR A 530 -12.21 -30.10 23.78
CA TYR A 530 -13.39 -29.90 24.63
C TYR A 530 -13.30 -30.82 25.85
N GLY A 531 -13.25 -30.24 27.05
CA GLY A 531 -13.36 -31.01 28.29
C GLY A 531 -14.64 -31.83 28.28
N ARG A 532 -14.59 -33.07 28.81
CA ARG A 532 -15.80 -33.90 28.97
C ARG A 532 -16.87 -33.08 29.70
N PRO A 533 -18.15 -33.09 29.25
CA PRO A 533 -19.21 -32.46 30.02
C PRO A 533 -19.19 -33.05 31.44
N GLY A 534 -19.01 -32.18 32.43
CA GLY A 534 -19.09 -32.57 33.83
C GLY A 534 -20.42 -33.28 34.06
N ARG A 535 -20.39 -34.41 34.79
CA ARG A 535 -21.62 -35.07 35.26
C ARG A 535 -22.53 -34.00 35.88
N PRO A 536 -23.84 -33.96 35.55
CA PRO A 536 -24.76 -33.06 36.20
C PRO A 536 -24.61 -33.24 37.72
N ALA A 537 -24.39 -32.14 38.44
CA ALA A 537 -24.29 -32.15 39.88
C ALA A 537 -25.55 -32.84 40.43
N ARG A 538 -25.38 -33.93 41.18
CA ARG A 538 -26.50 -34.58 41.86
C ARG A 538 -27.11 -33.55 42.80
N PRO A 539 -28.46 -33.43 42.86
CA PRO A 539 -29.09 -32.52 43.78
C PRO A 539 -28.67 -32.89 45.21
N GLN A 540 -28.13 -31.93 45.95
CA GLN A 540 -27.92 -32.08 47.38
C GLN A 540 -29.30 -32.36 48.00
N LYS A 541 -29.44 -33.53 48.62
CA LYS A 541 -30.54 -33.75 49.56
C LYS A 541 -30.22 -32.90 50.78
N ASN A 542 -31.07 -31.92 51.05
CA ASN A 542 -31.11 -31.21 52.32
C ASN A 542 -31.26 -32.25 53.45
N VAL A 543 -30.34 -32.22 54.40
CA VAL A 543 -30.50 -32.77 55.76
C VAL A 543 -30.23 -31.63 56.71
#